data_AF-A0A096P7I9-F1
#
_entry.id   AF-A0A096P7I9-F1
#
_cell.length_a   1.000
_cell.length_b   1.000
_cell.length_c   1.000
_cell.angle_alpha   90.00
_cell.angle_beta   90.00
_cell.angle_gamma   90.00
#
_symmetry.space_group_name_H-M   'P 1'
#
loop_
_entity.id
_entity.type
_entity.pdbx_description
1 polymer ?
#
loop_
_entity_poly.entity_id
_entity_poly.type
_entity_poly.pdbx_seq_one_letter_code
_entity_poly.pdbx_strand_id
1 'polypeptide(L)'
;MRASLGRRAVTRANVVARGGGRPGRVHVPSDAFQGRSPEIAARDALGRLFTAVAARAVIAEESEAAIAGGMKPEESERYEVLKKYVEENPIRDGNAWMAALMERDDVASRMVALRVLELRKTYAEEVFDFERVREQVISEVRSENDRLMSEYVKRLM
;
A
#
# COMPACT_ATOMS: atom_id res chain seq x y z
N MET A 1 -31.76 -1.98 41.93
CA MET A 1 -30.32 -2.26 41.73
C MET A 1 -29.95 -1.76 40.33
N ARG A 2 -29.36 -0.55 40.25
CA ARG A 2 -28.98 0.11 38.99
C ARG A 2 -27.57 -0.36 38.60
N ALA A 3 -27.39 -0.90 37.41
CA ALA A 3 -26.07 -1.18 36.83
C ALA A 3 -25.84 -0.24 35.65
N SER A 4 -24.97 0.76 35.87
CA SER A 4 -24.43 1.66 34.86
C SER A 4 -23.39 0.94 34.01
N LEU A 5 -23.59 0.86 32.70
CA LEU A 5 -22.55 0.45 31.77
C LEU A 5 -22.02 1.68 31.03
N GLY A 6 -20.72 1.90 31.22
CA GLY A 6 -20.00 3.12 30.89
C GLY A 6 -20.01 3.46 29.40
N ARG A 7 -20.29 4.72 29.11
CA ARG A 7 -19.96 5.36 27.84
C ARG A 7 -18.44 5.34 27.68
N ARG A 8 -17.94 4.56 26.72
CA ARG A 8 -16.57 4.68 26.24
C ARG A 8 -16.37 6.09 25.69
N ALA A 9 -15.50 6.86 26.35
CA ALA A 9 -15.06 8.16 25.89
C ALA A 9 -14.42 8.01 24.51
N VAL A 10 -15.00 8.66 23.51
CA VAL A 10 -14.32 8.94 22.25
C VAL A 10 -13.22 9.94 22.60
N THR A 11 -11.97 9.48 22.63
CA THR A 11 -10.81 10.36 22.77
C THR A 11 -10.73 11.21 21.51
N ARG A 12 -11.39 12.38 21.53
CA ARG A 12 -11.14 13.46 20.58
C ARG A 12 -9.67 13.82 20.74
N ALA A 13 -8.87 13.51 19.72
CA ALA A 13 -7.51 14.03 19.62
C ALA A 13 -7.60 15.57 19.70
N ASN A 14 -7.05 16.14 20.77
CA ASN A 14 -6.92 17.58 20.93
C ASN A 14 -6.00 18.10 19.82
N VAL A 15 -6.59 18.62 18.74
CA VAL A 15 -5.86 19.43 17.75
C VAL A 15 -5.66 20.79 18.37
N VAL A 16 -4.51 20.97 19.02
CA VAL A 16 -4.07 22.29 19.50
C VAL A 16 -3.51 23.05 18.30
N ALA A 17 -4.38 23.84 17.66
CA ALA A 17 -3.97 24.91 16.78
C ALA A 17 -3.41 26.06 17.63
N ARG A 18 -2.09 26.09 17.84
CA ARG A 18 -1.38 27.30 18.27
C ARG A 18 -0.21 27.57 17.34
N GLY A 19 -0.39 28.59 16.52
CA GLY A 19 0.66 29.20 15.71
C GLY A 19 1.82 29.64 16.59
N GLY A 20 3.00 29.17 16.22
CA GLY A 20 4.27 29.37 16.92
C GLY A 20 5.33 28.58 16.19
N GLY A 21 5.74 29.07 15.02
CA GLY A 21 6.67 28.40 14.12
C GLY A 21 8.02 28.19 14.79
N ARG A 22 8.29 26.95 15.20
CA ARG A 22 9.65 26.48 15.47
C ARG A 22 10.30 26.15 14.13
N PRO A 23 11.55 26.58 13.86
CA PRO A 23 12.27 26.12 12.68
C PRO A 23 12.32 24.58 12.68
N GLY A 24 11.85 23.97 11.59
CA GLY A 24 11.77 22.51 11.44
C GLY A 24 10.38 21.88 11.63
N ARG A 25 9.32 22.64 11.91
CA ARG A 25 7.93 22.11 11.86
C ARG A 25 7.15 22.75 10.71
N VAL A 26 6.98 21.98 9.64
CA VAL A 26 6.01 22.30 8.58
C VAL A 26 4.61 22.05 9.13
N HIS A 27 3.76 23.07 9.13
CA HIS A 27 2.35 22.90 9.46
C HIS A 27 1.62 22.36 8.22
N VAL A 28 1.10 21.14 8.31
CA VAL A 28 0.21 20.58 7.28
C VAL A 28 -1.21 21.02 7.62
N PRO A 29 -1.88 21.78 6.73
CA PRO A 29 -3.28 22.16 6.93
C PRO A 29 -4.18 20.92 7.06
N SER A 30 -5.15 20.97 7.97
CA SER A 30 -6.03 19.82 8.26
C SER A 30 -6.98 19.45 7.11
N ASP A 31 -7.18 20.35 6.15
CA ASP A 31 -8.01 20.16 4.95
C ASP A 31 -7.23 19.63 3.74
N ALA A 32 -5.89 19.65 3.78
CA ALA A 32 -5.03 19.28 2.66
C ALA A 32 -5.24 17.85 2.13
N PHE A 33 -5.75 16.94 2.97
CA PHE A 33 -6.01 15.54 2.61
C PHE A 33 -7.40 15.09 3.04
N GLN A 34 -8.43 15.93 2.85
CA GLN A 34 -9.82 15.60 3.20
C GLN A 34 -9.99 15.16 4.68
N GLY A 35 -9.26 15.81 5.59
CA GLY A 35 -9.25 15.47 7.02
C GLY A 35 -8.36 14.28 7.40
N ARG A 36 -7.60 13.70 6.46
CA ARG A 36 -6.57 12.69 6.73
C ARG A 36 -5.20 13.35 6.87
N SER A 37 -4.21 12.62 7.39
CA SER A 37 -2.82 13.07 7.32
C SER A 37 -2.16 12.55 6.03
N PRO A 38 -1.17 13.25 5.47
CA PRO A 38 -0.39 12.76 4.32
C PRO A 38 0.18 11.36 4.56
N GLU A 39 0.62 11.05 5.78
CA GLU A 39 1.19 9.76 6.15
C GLU A 39 0.15 8.64 6.06
N ILE A 40 -1.11 8.93 6.40
CA ILE A 40 -2.21 7.97 6.22
C ILE A 40 -2.46 7.71 4.73
N ALA A 41 -2.39 8.75 3.88
CA ALA A 41 -2.52 8.58 2.44
C ALA A 41 -1.37 7.76 1.85
N ALA A 42 -0.13 8.02 2.28
CA ALA A 42 1.06 7.27 1.89
C ALA A 42 0.97 5.80 2.32
N ARG A 43 0.53 5.54 3.57
CA ARG A 43 0.26 4.18 4.07
C ARG A 43 -0.72 3.43 3.18
N ASP A 44 -1.84 4.05 2.80
CA ASP A 44 -2.84 3.40 1.96
C ASP A 44 -2.29 3.11 0.55
N ALA A 45 -1.49 4.02 -0.01
CA ALA A 45 -0.80 3.79 -1.28
C ALA A 45 0.17 2.61 -1.19
N LEU A 46 0.97 2.52 -0.12
CA LEU A 46 1.88 1.40 0.14
C LEU A 46 1.11 0.09 0.34
N GLY A 47 0.00 0.09 1.07
CA GLY A 47 -0.83 -1.11 1.25
C GLY A 47 -1.39 -1.65 -0.07
N ARG A 48 -1.78 -0.76 -0.99
CA ARG A 48 -2.20 -1.14 -2.36
C ARG A 48 -1.01 -1.70 -3.14
N LEU A 49 0.14 -1.03 -3.10
CA LEU A 49 1.36 -1.47 -3.76
C LEU A 49 1.76 -2.88 -3.31
N PHE A 50 1.83 -3.13 -2.00
CA PHE A 50 2.23 -4.44 -1.46
C PHE A 50 1.25 -5.54 -1.84
N THR A 51 -0.05 -5.24 -1.88
CA THR A 51 -1.06 -6.20 -2.36
C THR A 51 -0.84 -6.51 -3.84
N ALA A 52 -0.53 -5.50 -4.67
CA ALA A 52 -0.24 -5.71 -6.09
C ALA A 52 1.05 -6.52 -6.32
N VAL A 53 2.13 -6.18 -5.60
CA VAL A 53 3.39 -6.93 -5.67
C VAL A 53 3.19 -8.37 -5.25
N ALA A 54 2.50 -8.61 -4.13
CA ALA A 54 2.21 -9.97 -3.67
C ALA A 54 1.36 -10.76 -4.66
N ALA A 55 0.29 -10.17 -5.22
CA ALA A 55 -0.52 -10.84 -6.24
C ALA A 55 0.31 -11.23 -7.47
N ARG A 56 1.19 -10.35 -7.94
CA ARG A 56 2.09 -10.65 -9.07
C ARG A 56 3.12 -11.73 -8.74
N ALA A 57 3.64 -11.73 -7.51
CA ALA A 57 4.56 -12.76 -7.03
C ALA A 57 3.87 -14.13 -6.99
N VAL A 58 2.65 -14.24 -6.46
CA VAL A 58 1.89 -15.51 -6.45
C VAL A 58 1.59 -16.01 -7.86
N ILE A 59 1.25 -15.12 -8.80
CA ILE A 59 1.06 -15.51 -10.21
C ILE A 59 2.35 -16.13 -10.77
N ALA A 60 3.52 -15.55 -10.46
CA ALA A 60 4.79 -16.09 -10.89
C ALA A 60 5.10 -17.44 -10.22
N GLU A 61 4.89 -17.57 -8.90
CA GLU A 61 5.09 -18.82 -8.16
C GLU A 61 4.21 -19.95 -8.70
N GLU A 62 2.93 -19.69 -8.97
CA GLU A 62 2.01 -20.70 -9.52
C GLU A 62 2.35 -21.06 -10.96
N SER A 63 2.88 -20.11 -11.75
CA SER A 63 3.40 -20.38 -13.10
C SER A 63 4.61 -21.30 -13.06
N GLU A 64 5.58 -21.01 -12.18
CA GLU A 64 6.78 -21.83 -12.02
C GLU A 64 6.42 -23.23 -11.50
N ALA A 65 5.48 -23.33 -10.55
CA ALA A 65 4.99 -24.59 -10.04
C ALA A 65 4.31 -25.45 -11.12
N ALA A 66 3.52 -24.84 -12.01
CA ALA A 66 2.89 -25.54 -13.12
C ALA A 66 3.94 -26.13 -14.09
N ILE A 67 4.92 -25.31 -14.47
CA ILE A 67 6.03 -25.72 -15.36
C ILE A 67 6.85 -26.84 -14.72
N ALA A 68 7.17 -26.73 -13.43
CA ALA A 68 7.89 -27.77 -12.69
C ALA A 68 7.10 -29.10 -12.63
N GLY A 69 5.77 -29.02 -12.64
CA GLY A 69 4.86 -30.16 -12.74
C GLY A 69 4.68 -30.73 -14.16
N GLY A 70 5.37 -30.17 -15.17
CA GLY A 70 5.23 -30.60 -16.57
C GLY A 70 3.95 -30.11 -17.26
N MET A 71 3.29 -29.11 -16.70
CA MET A 71 2.07 -28.50 -17.24
C MET A 71 2.35 -27.10 -17.78
N LYS A 72 1.48 -26.62 -18.65
CA LYS A 72 1.47 -25.19 -19.01
C LYS A 72 0.83 -24.39 -17.87
N PRO A 73 1.25 -23.13 -17.60
CA PRO A 73 0.63 -22.30 -16.56
C PRO A 73 -0.89 -22.18 -16.70
N GLU A 74 -1.41 -22.10 -17.93
CA GLU A 74 -2.84 -21.97 -18.23
C GLU A 74 -3.66 -23.23 -17.88
N GLU A 75 -2.99 -24.36 -17.63
CA GLU A 75 -3.61 -25.60 -17.16
C GLU A 75 -3.72 -25.63 -15.62
N SER A 76 -3.03 -24.72 -14.92
CA SER A 76 -3.11 -24.56 -13.46
C SER A 76 -4.29 -23.67 -13.06
N GLU A 77 -5.26 -24.26 -12.36
CA GLU A 77 -6.44 -23.54 -11.85
C GLU A 77 -6.06 -22.35 -10.97
N ARG A 78 -5.05 -22.50 -10.10
CA ARG A 78 -4.59 -21.43 -9.19
C ARG A 78 -3.98 -20.26 -9.96
N TYR A 79 -3.17 -20.56 -10.99
CA TYR A 79 -2.60 -19.55 -11.86
C TYR A 79 -3.70 -18.77 -12.59
N GLU A 80 -4.60 -19.47 -13.27
CA GLU A 80 -5.65 -18.85 -14.08
C GLU A 80 -6.64 -18.03 -13.25
N VAL A 81 -7.08 -18.56 -12.10
CA VAL A 81 -7.99 -17.85 -11.21
C VAL A 81 -7.41 -16.54 -10.72
N LEU A 82 -6.17 -16.53 -10.23
CA LEU A 82 -5.55 -15.30 -9.72
C LEU A 82 -5.24 -14.32 -10.85
N LYS A 83 -4.69 -14.80 -11.96
CA LYS A 83 -4.37 -13.97 -13.14
C LYS A 83 -5.60 -13.25 -13.65
N LYS A 84 -6.69 -14.00 -13.91
CA LYS A 84 -7.97 -13.45 -14.37
C LYS A 84 -8.55 -12.48 -13.35
N TYR A 85 -8.50 -12.82 -12.07
CA TYR A 85 -9.02 -11.94 -11.02
C TYR A 85 -8.28 -10.59 -10.96
N VAL A 86 -6.96 -10.60 -11.09
CA VAL A 86 -6.14 -9.37 -11.16
C VAL A 86 -6.47 -8.52 -12.39
N GLU A 87 -6.72 -9.16 -13.54
CA GLU A 87 -7.10 -8.47 -14.78
C GLU A 87 -8.49 -7.81 -14.69
N GLU A 88 -9.45 -8.51 -14.09
CA GLU A 88 -10.84 -8.06 -13.98
C GLU A 88 -11.06 -7.07 -12.82
N ASN A 89 -10.24 -7.16 -11.76
CA ASN A 89 -10.44 -6.42 -10.52
C ASN A 89 -9.19 -5.59 -10.20
N PRO A 90 -9.10 -4.31 -10.64
CA PRO A 90 -7.96 -3.48 -10.32
C PRO A 90 -7.88 -3.17 -8.82
N ILE A 91 -6.67 -3.22 -8.27
CA ILE A 91 -6.41 -3.01 -6.84
C ILE A 91 -6.50 -1.51 -6.51
N ARG A 92 -7.72 -1.06 -6.18
CA ARG A 92 -7.97 0.30 -5.67
C ARG A 92 -7.86 0.40 -4.16
N ASP A 93 -8.34 -0.62 -3.46
CA ASP A 93 -8.20 -0.80 -2.01
C ASP A 93 -7.75 -2.24 -1.79
N GLY A 94 -6.53 -2.41 -1.27
CA GLY A 94 -5.94 -3.75 -1.11
C GLY A 94 -6.71 -4.65 -0.14
N ASN A 95 -7.34 -4.08 0.90
CA ASN A 95 -8.09 -4.89 1.87
C ASN A 95 -9.46 -5.28 1.34
N ALA A 96 -10.18 -4.35 0.69
CA ALA A 96 -11.45 -4.68 0.05
C ALA A 96 -11.25 -5.67 -1.11
N TRP A 97 -10.17 -5.52 -1.87
CA TRP A 97 -9.80 -6.44 -2.95
C TRP A 97 -9.50 -7.85 -2.43
N MET A 98 -8.76 -7.96 -1.31
CA MET A 98 -8.49 -9.24 -0.66
C MET A 98 -9.74 -9.88 -0.08
N ALA A 99 -10.61 -9.09 0.58
CA ALA A 99 -11.88 -9.60 1.11
C ALA A 99 -12.72 -10.22 -0.01
N ALA A 100 -12.88 -9.51 -1.14
CA ALA A 100 -13.61 -10.01 -2.29
C ALA A 100 -12.99 -11.27 -2.91
N LEU A 101 -11.65 -11.40 -2.93
CA LEU A 101 -10.98 -12.63 -3.38
C LEU A 101 -11.26 -13.81 -2.44
N MET A 102 -11.25 -13.56 -1.13
CA MET A 102 -11.49 -14.58 -0.10
C MET A 102 -12.96 -15.03 -0.01
N GLU A 103 -13.89 -14.18 -0.42
CA GLU A 103 -15.34 -14.48 -0.46
C GLU A 103 -15.72 -15.43 -1.60
N ARG A 104 -14.81 -15.71 -2.54
CA ARG A 104 -15.06 -16.66 -3.63
C ARG A 104 -15.15 -18.09 -3.11
N ASP A 105 -16.12 -18.84 -3.64
CA ASP A 105 -16.43 -20.20 -3.17
C ASP A 105 -15.42 -21.26 -3.59
N ASP A 106 -14.67 -21.00 -4.67
CA ASP A 106 -13.74 -21.96 -5.25
C ASP A 106 -12.46 -22.12 -4.40
N VAL A 107 -11.99 -23.37 -4.29
CA VAL A 107 -10.83 -23.71 -3.45
C VAL A 107 -9.57 -23.02 -3.94
N ALA A 108 -9.38 -22.94 -5.27
CA ALA A 108 -8.24 -22.28 -5.88
C ALA A 108 -8.13 -20.80 -5.45
N SER A 109 -9.23 -20.03 -5.51
CA SER A 109 -9.31 -18.64 -5.05
C SER A 109 -8.91 -18.49 -3.60
N ARG A 110 -9.43 -19.35 -2.72
CA ARG A 110 -9.08 -19.29 -1.29
C ARG A 110 -7.60 -19.61 -1.05
N MET A 111 -7.04 -20.59 -1.76
CA MET A 111 -5.63 -20.96 -1.64
C MET A 111 -4.71 -19.82 -2.09
N VAL A 112 -4.98 -19.22 -3.25
CA VAL A 112 -4.18 -18.08 -3.73
C VAL A 112 -4.39 -16.85 -2.85
N ALA A 113 -5.58 -16.62 -2.29
CA ALA A 113 -5.82 -15.53 -1.35
C ALA A 113 -4.95 -15.65 -0.10
N LEU A 114 -4.88 -16.83 0.50
CA LEU A 114 -4.03 -17.08 1.67
C LEU A 114 -2.56 -16.85 1.34
N ARG A 115 -2.10 -17.29 0.16
CA ARG A 115 -0.73 -17.07 -0.29
C ARG A 115 -0.43 -15.59 -0.51
N VAL A 116 -1.37 -14.82 -1.07
CA VAL A 116 -1.22 -13.36 -1.22
C VAL A 116 -1.18 -12.66 0.14
N LEU A 117 -1.98 -13.10 1.13
CA LEU A 117 -1.92 -12.57 2.50
C LEU A 117 -0.55 -12.78 3.14
N GLU A 118 0.01 -13.97 2.98
CA GLU A 118 1.34 -14.31 3.48
C GLU A 118 2.41 -13.44 2.82
N LEU A 119 2.47 -13.44 1.48
CA LEU A 119 3.50 -12.69 0.76
C LEU A 119 3.41 -11.19 0.96
N ARG A 120 2.21 -10.60 1.05
CA ARG A 120 2.12 -9.14 1.30
C ARG A 120 2.59 -8.77 2.71
N LYS A 121 2.46 -9.69 3.67
CA LYS A 121 2.99 -9.52 5.03
C LYS A 121 4.52 -9.64 4.99
N THR A 122 5.06 -10.73 4.46
CA THR A 122 6.52 -10.94 4.32
C THR A 122 7.17 -9.80 3.55
N TYR A 123 6.55 -9.34 2.46
CA TYR A 123 7.08 -8.23 1.68
C TYR A 123 7.15 -6.95 2.50
N ALA A 124 6.13 -6.63 3.28
CA ALA A 124 6.10 -5.44 4.13
C ALA A 124 7.06 -5.52 5.32
N GLU A 125 7.28 -6.70 5.90
CA GLU A 125 8.07 -6.87 7.12
C GLU A 125 9.55 -7.12 6.84
N GLU A 126 9.89 -7.81 5.75
CA GLU A 126 11.22 -8.38 5.55
C GLU A 126 11.90 -7.94 4.24
N VAL A 127 11.13 -7.61 3.19
CA VAL A 127 11.67 -7.37 1.85
C VAL A 127 11.71 -5.89 1.48
N PHE A 128 10.67 -5.14 1.83
CA PHE A 128 10.55 -3.74 1.42
C PHE A 128 11.44 -2.84 2.29
N ASP A 129 12.42 -2.21 1.64
CA ASP A 129 13.41 -1.36 2.29
C ASP A 129 12.88 0.08 2.48
N PHE A 130 12.21 0.31 3.62
CA PHE A 130 11.68 1.62 3.97
C PHE A 130 12.75 2.70 4.14
N GLU A 131 13.94 2.33 4.65
CA GLU A 131 15.00 3.32 4.87
C GLU A 131 15.55 3.79 3.54
N ARG A 132 15.81 2.86 2.61
CA ARG A 132 16.25 3.23 1.26
C ARG A 132 15.23 4.11 0.54
N VAL A 133 13.93 3.83 0.66
CA VAL A 133 12.89 4.69 0.08
C VAL A 133 12.94 6.09 0.68
N ARG A 134 13.09 6.20 2.01
CA ARG A 134 13.24 7.49 2.69
C ARG A 134 14.46 8.26 2.19
N GLU A 135 15.61 7.60 2.11
CA GLU A 135 16.86 8.19 1.62
C GLU A 135 16.73 8.68 0.18
N GLN A 136 16.17 7.84 -0.71
CA GLN A 136 15.97 8.16 -2.12
C GLN A 136 15.02 9.35 -2.30
N VAL A 137 13.87 9.36 -1.62
CA VAL A 137 12.92 10.48 -1.71
C VAL A 137 13.58 11.80 -1.28
N ILE A 138 14.33 11.80 -0.18
CA ILE A 138 15.04 13.02 0.28
C ILE A 138 16.09 13.45 -0.73
N SER A 139 16.85 12.50 -1.28
CA SER A 139 17.90 12.77 -2.27
C SER A 139 17.33 13.34 -3.56
N GLU A 140 16.29 12.71 -4.12
CA GLU A 140 15.64 13.12 -5.36
C GLU A 140 15.01 14.51 -5.24
N VAL A 141 14.28 14.79 -4.15
CA VAL A 141 13.69 16.12 -3.93
C VAL A 141 14.76 17.21 -3.90
N ARG A 142 15.91 16.95 -3.26
CA ARG A 142 17.02 17.91 -3.23
C ARG A 142 17.62 18.10 -4.63
N SER A 143 17.99 17.01 -5.29
CA SER A 143 18.64 17.06 -6.60
C SER A 143 17.74 17.71 -7.66
N GLU A 144 16.45 17.41 -7.64
CA GLU A 144 15.49 18.00 -8.58
C GLU A 144 15.26 19.48 -8.30
N ASN A 145 15.20 19.90 -7.03
CA ASN A 145 15.12 21.32 -6.69
C ASN A 145 16.36 22.07 -7.20
N ASP A 146 17.56 21.54 -6.99
CA ASP A 146 18.80 22.15 -7.48
C ASP A 146 18.81 22.27 -9.01
N ARG A 147 18.36 21.22 -9.71
CA ARG A 147 18.21 21.21 -11.17
C ARG A 147 17.23 22.27 -11.65
N LEU A 148 16.03 22.30 -11.06
CA LEU A 148 14.97 23.25 -11.43
C LEU A 148 15.39 24.70 -11.17
N MET A 149 16.10 24.97 -10.08
CA MET A 149 16.63 26.30 -9.79
C MET A 149 17.72 26.72 -10.79
N SER A 150 18.62 25.81 -11.16
CA SER A 150 19.65 26.05 -12.18
C SER A 150 19.01 26.37 -13.54
N GLU A 151 18.01 25.60 -13.96
CA GLU A 151 17.26 25.82 -15.19
C GLU A 151 16.47 27.13 -15.18
N TYR A 152 15.91 27.50 -14.03
CA TYR A 152 15.22 28.78 -13.86
C TYR A 152 16.17 29.97 -14.03
N VAL A 153 17.34 29.94 -13.37
CA VAL A 153 18.34 31.01 -13.48
C VAL A 153 18.87 31.14 -14.92
N LYS A 154 19.17 30.02 -15.59
CA LYS A 154 19.63 30.02 -16.99
C LYS A 154 18.65 30.65 -17.97
N ARG A 155 17.35 30.58 -17.69
CA ARG A 155 16.29 31.16 -18.53
C ARG A 155 16.10 32.67 -18.31
N LEU A 156 16.58 33.20 -17.18
CA LEU A 156 16.52 34.62 -16.85
C LEU A 156 17.73 35.41 -17.38
N MET A 157 18.78 34.72 -17.83
CA MET A 157 19.97 35.29 -18.46
C MET A 157 19.84 35.21 -19.99
#